data_AF-A0A3A3GN94-F1
#
_entry.id   AF-A0A3A3GN94-F1
#
_cell.length_a   1.000
_cell.length_b   1.000
_cell.length_c   1.000
_cell.angle_alpha   90.00
_cell.angle_beta   90.00
_cell.angle_gamma   90.00
#
_symmetry.space_group_name_H-M   'P 1'
#
loop_
_entity.id
_entity.type
_entity.pdbx_description
1 polymer ?
#
loop_
_entity_poly.entity_id
_entity_poly.type
_entity_poly.pdbx_seq_one_letter_code
_entity_poly.pdbx_strand_id
1 'polypeptide(L)'
;MPVIKQKEKKDEKGSTKAKGSYVLSQEGEDYSVNVNFYLRKSGVNGTGKGYMVYAIFDRDKQVVYSYNKGFTVGADAIAGTASKDDSEESEIMGWDGKGTTVFKVEVEKDSSGIPTSAKDITDFIGSAISLDDLGSGGLIEAAGWIIEGI
;
A
#
# COMPACT_ATOMS: atom_id res chain seq x y z
N MET A 1 34.60 29.37 -36.71
CA MET A 1 33.20 29.03 -36.38
C MET A 1 33.17 28.48 -34.96
N PRO A 2 32.37 29.04 -34.04
CA PRO A 2 32.26 28.46 -32.70
C PRO A 2 31.53 27.11 -32.76
N VAL A 3 32.12 26.10 -32.11
CA VAL A 3 31.52 24.78 -31.94
C VAL A 3 30.63 24.82 -30.71
N ILE A 4 29.31 24.80 -30.90
CA ILE A 4 28.34 24.71 -29.82
C ILE A 4 28.25 23.24 -29.39
N LYS A 5 28.84 22.89 -28.25
CA LYS A 5 28.57 21.60 -27.59
C LYS A 5 27.23 21.71 -26.87
N GLN A 6 26.16 21.19 -27.47
CA GLN A 6 24.96 20.88 -26.72
C GLN A 6 25.32 19.82 -25.67
N LYS A 7 25.23 20.17 -24.38
CA LYS A 7 25.22 19.16 -23.33
C LYS A 7 23.97 18.32 -23.53
N GLU A 8 24.12 17.04 -23.81
CA GLU A 8 23.02 16.09 -23.63
C GLU A 8 22.47 16.29 -22.21
N LYS A 9 21.21 16.72 -22.10
CA LYS A 9 20.47 16.56 -20.85
C LYS A 9 20.37 15.06 -20.65
N LYS A 10 21.21 14.50 -19.77
CA LYS A 10 20.91 13.21 -19.16
C LYS A 10 19.51 13.34 -18.61
N ASP A 11 18.57 12.54 -19.12
CA ASP A 11 17.33 12.28 -18.41
C ASP A 11 17.73 11.77 -17.04
N GLU A 12 17.66 12.62 -16.02
CA GLU A 12 17.77 12.19 -14.63
C GLU A 12 16.56 11.30 -14.38
N LYS A 13 16.74 10.00 -14.65
CA LYS A 13 15.74 8.96 -14.45
C LYS A 13 15.38 8.93 -12.98
N GLY A 14 14.37 9.71 -12.64
CA GLY A 14 13.79 9.75 -11.33
C GLY A 14 13.25 8.39 -10.89
N SER A 15 13.26 8.13 -9.58
CA SER A 15 12.71 6.89 -8.99
C SER A 15 11.48 7.18 -8.13
N THR A 16 10.53 6.24 -8.12
CA THR A 16 9.36 6.27 -7.24
C THR A 16 9.53 5.24 -6.14
N LYS A 17 9.21 5.62 -4.90
CA LYS A 17 9.24 4.74 -3.73
C LYS A 17 7.96 4.93 -2.93
N ALA A 18 7.35 3.83 -2.52
CA ALA A 18 6.22 3.83 -1.61
C ALA A 18 6.57 3.03 -0.35
N LYS A 19 6.02 3.43 0.78
CA LYS A 19 6.10 2.72 2.05
C LYS A 19 4.75 2.84 2.73
N GLY A 20 4.38 1.83 3.50
CA GLY A 20 3.26 1.95 4.41
C GLY A 20 3.50 1.11 5.64
N SER A 21 2.68 1.34 6.64
CA SER A 21 2.66 0.59 7.88
C SER A 21 1.26 0.66 8.47
N TYR A 22 0.90 -0.34 9.27
CA TYR A 22 -0.31 -0.28 10.09
C TYR A 22 0.05 -0.53 11.56
N VAL A 23 -0.78 -0.02 12.44
CA VAL A 23 -0.79 -0.35 13.86
C VAL A 23 -2.20 -0.72 14.22
N LEU A 24 -2.39 -1.95 14.67
CA LEU A 24 -3.64 -2.41 15.27
C LEU A 24 -3.50 -2.32 16.79
N SER A 25 -4.41 -1.62 17.43
CA SER A 25 -4.44 -1.39 18.86
C SER A 25 -5.77 -1.89 19.43
N GLN A 26 -5.72 -2.33 20.69
CA GLN A 26 -6.90 -2.69 21.46
C GLN A 26 -6.94 -1.82 22.72
N GLU A 27 -8.04 -1.09 22.91
CA GLU A 27 -8.32 -0.33 24.13
C GLU A 27 -9.65 -0.82 24.71
N GLY A 28 -9.58 -1.66 25.75
CA GLY A 28 -10.77 -2.28 26.31
C GLY A 28 -11.41 -3.28 25.34
N GLU A 29 -12.67 -3.03 24.97
CA GLU A 29 -13.43 -3.84 24.00
C GLU A 29 -13.33 -3.28 22.57
N ASP A 30 -12.74 -2.09 22.40
CA ASP A 30 -12.66 -1.40 21.13
C ASP A 30 -11.31 -1.68 20.44
N TYR A 31 -11.38 -1.92 19.13
CA TYR A 31 -10.22 -2.12 18.27
C TYR A 31 -10.06 -0.92 17.36
N SER A 32 -8.84 -0.37 17.29
CA SER A 32 -8.52 0.71 16.37
C SER A 32 -7.37 0.31 15.45
N VAL A 33 -7.44 0.76 14.21
CA VAL A 33 -6.37 0.59 13.25
C VAL A 33 -5.91 1.94 12.73
N ASN A 34 -4.61 2.20 12.82
CA ASN A 34 -3.97 3.35 12.23
C ASN A 34 -3.10 2.90 11.05
N VAL A 35 -3.46 3.30 9.84
CA VAL A 35 -2.73 2.97 8.61
C VAL A 35 -2.01 4.21 8.10
N ASN A 36 -0.72 4.06 7.81
CA ASN A 36 0.16 5.13 7.34
C ASN A 36 0.68 4.79 5.95
N PHE A 37 0.65 5.76 5.04
CA PHE A 37 1.13 5.61 3.68
C PHE A 37 1.99 6.79 3.25
N TYR A 38 3.14 6.47 2.66
CA TYR A 38 4.17 7.40 2.22
C TYR A 38 4.51 7.13 0.76
N LEU A 39 4.49 8.16 -0.08
CA LEU A 39 4.90 8.08 -1.48
C LEU A 39 5.92 9.17 -1.80
N ARG A 40 7.03 8.81 -2.44
CA ARG A 40 8.06 9.74 -2.89
C ARG A 40 8.42 9.53 -4.35
N LYS A 41 8.51 10.62 -5.10
CA LYS A 41 9.13 10.69 -6.43
C LYS A 41 10.42 11.51 -6.34
N SER A 42 11.48 10.98 -6.94
CA SER A 42 12.74 11.70 -7.20
C SER A 42 12.91 11.96 -8.69
N GLY A 43 13.78 12.88 -9.08
CA GLY A 43 14.01 13.35 -10.45
C GLY A 43 13.17 14.57 -10.82
N VAL A 44 13.60 15.28 -11.87
CA VAL A 44 13.02 16.57 -12.30
C VAL A 44 11.82 16.43 -13.25
N ASN A 45 11.39 15.21 -13.57
CA ASN A 45 10.27 14.95 -14.47
C ASN A 45 9.52 13.64 -14.13
N GLY A 46 8.26 13.57 -14.57
CA GLY A 46 7.37 12.41 -14.43
C GLY A 46 6.58 12.36 -13.13
N THR A 47 5.73 11.35 -13.01
CA THR A 47 4.79 11.18 -11.90
C THR A 47 5.06 9.86 -11.19
N GLY A 48 5.18 9.89 -9.87
CA GLY A 48 5.20 8.70 -9.04
C GLY A 48 3.78 8.31 -8.65
N LYS A 49 3.42 7.04 -8.84
CA LYS A 49 2.17 6.48 -8.35
C LYS A 49 2.49 5.35 -7.37
N GLY A 50 1.72 5.26 -6.30
CA GLY A 50 1.79 4.14 -5.38
C GLY A 50 0.43 3.86 -4.80
N TYR A 51 0.22 2.63 -4.39
CA TYR A 51 -1.01 2.20 -3.76
C TYR A 51 -0.73 1.35 -2.53
N MET A 52 -1.70 1.35 -1.63
CA MET A 52 -1.70 0.56 -0.42
C MET A 52 -3.07 -0.07 -0.23
N VAL A 53 -3.06 -1.33 0.19
CA VAL A 53 -4.24 -2.09 0.58
C VAL A 53 -4.02 -2.64 1.99
N TYR A 54 -5.02 -2.47 2.83
CA TYR A 54 -5.11 -3.07 4.15
C TYR A 54 -6.52 -3.66 4.33
N ALA A 55 -6.63 -4.88 4.85
CA ALA A 55 -7.92 -5.49 5.16
C ALA A 55 -7.83 -6.42 6.36
N ILE A 56 -8.91 -6.50 7.12
CA ILE A 56 -9.11 -7.42 8.23
C ILE A 56 -10.27 -8.32 7.88
N PHE A 57 -10.03 -9.63 8.01
CA PHE A 57 -11.00 -10.69 7.87
C PHE A 57 -11.29 -11.30 9.24
N ASP A 58 -12.54 -11.63 9.51
CA ASP A 58 -12.89 -12.44 10.67
C ASP A 58 -12.56 -13.93 10.44
N ARG A 59 -12.88 -14.77 11.42
CA ARG A 59 -12.64 -16.23 11.35
C ARG A 59 -13.47 -16.92 10.28
N ASP A 60 -14.59 -16.33 9.87
CA ASP A 60 -15.48 -16.81 8.82
C ASP A 60 -15.07 -16.25 7.44
N LYS A 61 -13.87 -15.64 7.37
CA LYS A 61 -13.27 -15.04 6.17
C LYS A 61 -14.13 -13.90 5.59
N GLN A 62 -14.97 -13.27 6.41
CA GLN A 62 -15.72 -12.08 6.02
C GLN A 62 -14.89 -10.82 6.28
N VAL A 63 -15.02 -9.82 5.41
CA VAL A 63 -14.31 -8.55 5.58
C VAL A 63 -14.97 -7.77 6.72
N VAL A 64 -14.18 -7.53 7.76
CA VAL A 64 -14.55 -6.69 8.91
C VAL A 64 -14.22 -5.24 8.62
N TYR A 65 -13.04 -5.00 8.05
CA TYR A 65 -12.55 -3.66 7.71
C TYR A 65 -11.64 -3.73 6.48
N SER A 66 -11.68 -2.69 5.66
CA SER A 66 -10.76 -2.55 4.52
C SER A 66 -10.44 -1.10 4.25
N TYR A 67 -9.18 -0.81 4.00
CA TYR A 67 -8.67 0.49 3.62
C TYR A 67 -7.81 0.38 2.36
N ASN A 68 -8.22 1.07 1.31
CA ASN A 68 -7.52 1.13 0.03
C ASN A 68 -7.17 2.57 -0.29
N LYS A 69 -5.90 2.86 -0.55
CA LYS A 69 -5.47 4.21 -0.88
C LYS A 69 -4.46 4.22 -2.02
N GLY A 70 -4.75 5.05 -3.03
CA GLY A 70 -3.82 5.37 -4.11
C GLY A 70 -3.32 6.80 -3.99
N PHE A 71 -2.01 7.00 -4.12
CA PHE A 71 -1.41 8.32 -4.26
C PHE A 71 -0.69 8.51 -5.57
N THR A 72 -0.66 9.78 -5.95
CA THR A 72 0.09 10.29 -7.07
C THR A 72 0.87 11.49 -6.57
N VAL A 73 2.17 11.53 -6.86
CA VAL A 73 3.04 12.66 -6.55
C VAL A 73 3.84 13.03 -7.80
N GLY A 74 3.70 14.28 -8.25
CA GLY A 74 4.44 14.82 -9.38
C GLY A 74 5.89 15.10 -9.00
N ALA A 75 6.83 14.91 -9.92
CA ALA A 75 8.21 15.36 -9.74
C ALA A 75 8.26 16.88 -9.53
N ASP A 76 9.08 17.32 -8.58
CA ASP A 76 9.43 18.74 -8.43
C ASP A 76 10.66 19.04 -9.32
N ALA A 77 10.47 19.88 -10.34
CA ALA A 77 11.52 20.25 -11.29
C ALA A 77 12.63 21.14 -10.68
N ILE A 78 12.36 21.78 -9.54
CA ILE A 78 13.28 22.68 -8.84
C ILE A 78 14.00 21.92 -7.72
N ALA A 79 13.25 21.23 -6.86
CA ALA A 79 13.80 20.50 -5.72
C ALA A 79 14.31 19.09 -6.10
N GLY A 80 13.96 18.58 -7.28
CA GLY A 80 14.33 17.24 -7.75
C GLY A 80 13.68 16.10 -6.97
N THR A 81 12.82 16.38 -5.99
CA THR A 81 12.06 15.39 -5.22
C THR A 81 10.75 15.95 -4.71
N ALA A 82 9.72 15.12 -4.66
CA ALA A 82 8.44 15.41 -4.03
C ALA A 82 7.95 14.18 -3.26
N SER A 83 7.24 14.40 -2.15
CA SER A 83 6.60 13.32 -1.37
C SER A 83 5.21 13.71 -0.92
N LYS A 84 4.40 12.68 -0.60
CA LYS A 84 3.08 12.80 -0.03
C LYS A 84 2.89 11.72 1.03
N ASP A 85 2.37 12.13 2.17
CA ASP A 85 2.15 11.30 3.34
C ASP A 85 0.67 11.37 3.71
N ASP A 86 0.11 10.27 4.20
CA ASP A 86 -1.25 10.18 4.70
C ASP A 86 -1.32 9.18 5.84
N SER A 87 -2.22 9.43 6.77
CA SER A 87 -2.50 8.58 7.92
C SER A 87 -4.00 8.58 8.16
N GLU A 88 -4.56 7.40 8.38
CA GLU A 88 -5.98 7.23 8.68
C GLU A 88 -6.13 6.31 9.88
N GLU A 89 -6.89 6.77 10.88
CA GLU A 89 -7.27 6.00 12.04
C GLU A 89 -8.75 5.67 11.94
N SER A 90 -9.09 4.40 12.17
CA SER A 90 -10.47 3.90 12.14
C SER A 90 -10.72 2.95 13.29
N GLU A 91 -11.90 3.08 13.88
CA GLU A 91 -12.40 2.19 14.92
C GLU A 91 -13.21 1.05 14.30
N ILE A 92 -13.00 -0.17 14.80
CA ILE A 92 -13.58 -1.40 14.28
C ILE A 92 -14.59 -1.92 15.30
N MET A 93 -15.83 -1.49 15.16
CA MET A 93 -16.91 -1.89 16.07
C MET A 93 -17.38 -3.33 15.81
N GLY A 94 -17.57 -4.10 16.89
CA GLY A 94 -18.20 -5.42 16.83
C GLY A 94 -17.30 -6.57 16.36
N TRP A 95 -16.01 -6.32 16.19
CA TRP A 95 -15.01 -7.35 15.91
C TRP A 95 -14.47 -7.95 17.21
N ASP A 96 -14.28 -9.27 17.25
CA ASP A 96 -13.80 -10.00 18.44
C ASP A 96 -12.28 -10.06 18.55
N GLY A 97 -11.57 -9.29 17.72
CA GLY A 97 -10.12 -9.21 17.67
C GLY A 97 -9.43 -10.40 16.99
N LYS A 98 -10.17 -11.29 16.33
CA LYS A 98 -9.61 -12.51 15.75
C LYS A 98 -9.88 -12.66 14.26
N GLY A 99 -8.91 -13.27 13.58
CA GLY A 99 -9.00 -13.61 12.17
C GLY A 99 -7.68 -13.40 11.43
N THR A 100 -7.72 -12.62 10.35
CA THR A 100 -6.54 -12.43 9.49
C THR A 100 -6.46 -11.01 8.98
N THR A 101 -5.30 -10.40 9.13
CA THR A 101 -4.97 -9.11 8.53
C THR A 101 -4.13 -9.30 7.29
N VAL A 102 -4.42 -8.51 6.27
CA VAL A 102 -3.71 -8.51 5.00
C VAL A 102 -3.28 -7.09 4.65
N PHE A 103 -2.00 -6.92 4.31
CA PHE A 103 -1.40 -5.63 4.04
C PHE A 103 -0.47 -5.69 2.83
N LYS A 104 -0.55 -4.68 1.94
CA LYS A 104 0.36 -4.54 0.81
C LYS A 104 0.58 -3.09 0.42
N VAL A 105 1.80 -2.81 0.01
CA VAL A 105 2.21 -1.53 -0.56
C VAL A 105 2.97 -1.77 -1.84
N GLU A 106 2.61 -1.07 -2.89
CA GLU A 106 3.29 -1.16 -4.18
C GLU A 106 3.44 0.19 -4.86
N VAL A 107 4.42 0.24 -5.76
CA VAL A 107 4.68 1.36 -6.66
C VAL A 107 4.33 0.90 -8.06
N GLU A 108 3.45 1.62 -8.74
CA GLU A 108 3.06 1.25 -10.11
C GLU A 108 4.16 1.58 -11.14
N LYS A 109 4.30 0.70 -12.13
CA LYS A 109 4.83 1.02 -13.47
C LYS A 109 3.72 1.05 -14.55
N ASP A 110 2.46 1.15 -14.13
CA ASP A 110 1.22 0.85 -14.88
C ASP A 110 1.13 -0.64 -15.26
N SER A 111 0.41 -1.48 -14.48
CA SER A 111 -0.27 -2.70 -14.98
C SER A 111 -0.96 -3.54 -13.89
N SER A 112 -1.91 -2.99 -13.14
CA SER A 112 -3.01 -3.77 -12.52
C SER A 112 -3.84 -2.80 -11.71
N GLY A 113 -5.11 -2.61 -12.10
CA GLY A 113 -6.00 -1.69 -11.40
C GLY A 113 -5.99 -1.93 -9.90
N ILE A 114 -5.96 -0.83 -9.14
CA ILE A 114 -5.99 -0.85 -7.68
C ILE A 114 -7.28 -1.58 -7.25
N PRO A 115 -7.22 -2.57 -6.35
CA PRO A 115 -8.43 -3.15 -5.77
C PRO A 115 -9.25 -2.04 -5.11
N THR A 116 -10.48 -1.83 -5.57
CA THR A 116 -11.34 -0.74 -5.07
C THR A 116 -12.41 -1.23 -4.10
N SER A 117 -12.60 -2.54 -3.99
CA SER A 117 -13.60 -3.16 -3.12
C SER A 117 -13.04 -4.33 -2.33
N ALA A 118 -13.69 -4.65 -1.20
CA ALA A 118 -13.45 -5.86 -0.42
C ALA A 118 -13.45 -7.14 -1.27
N LYS A 119 -14.35 -7.22 -2.25
CA LYS A 119 -14.43 -8.34 -3.20
C LYS A 119 -13.22 -8.38 -4.14
N ASP A 120 -12.77 -7.22 -4.62
CA ASP A 120 -11.55 -7.16 -5.43
C ASP A 120 -10.34 -7.63 -4.62
N ILE A 121 -10.28 -7.29 -3.32
CA ILE A 121 -9.23 -7.76 -2.41
C ILE A 121 -9.29 -9.28 -2.26
N THR A 122 -10.47 -9.87 -2.01
CA THR A 122 -10.57 -11.33 -1.89
C THR A 122 -10.29 -12.07 -3.19
N ASP A 123 -10.77 -11.56 -4.32
CA ASP A 123 -10.53 -12.16 -5.64
C ASP A 123 -9.03 -12.05 -6.00
N PHE A 124 -8.39 -10.94 -5.63
CA PHE A 124 -6.98 -10.68 -5.87
C PHE A 124 -6.07 -11.50 -4.94
N ILE A 125 -6.38 -11.58 -3.64
CA ILE A 125 -5.66 -12.43 -2.66
C ILE A 125 -5.88 -13.91 -2.96
N GLY A 126 -7.13 -14.33 -3.25
CA GLY A 126 -7.49 -15.72 -3.54
C GLY A 126 -6.79 -16.29 -4.78
N SER A 127 -6.35 -15.42 -5.69
CA SER A 127 -5.50 -15.81 -6.82
C SER A 127 -4.02 -15.99 -6.47
N ALA A 128 -3.55 -15.34 -5.39
CA ALA A 128 -2.16 -15.36 -4.96
C ALA A 128 -1.90 -16.37 -3.82
N ILE A 129 -2.91 -16.68 -3.00
CA ILE A 129 -2.78 -17.42 -1.74
C ILE A 129 -4.10 -18.16 -1.45
N SER A 130 -4.02 -19.45 -1.15
CA SER A 130 -5.19 -20.18 -0.67
C SER A 130 -5.57 -19.69 0.73
N LEU A 131 -6.79 -19.17 0.91
CA LEU A 131 -7.32 -18.71 2.21
C LEU A 131 -7.32 -19.83 3.28
N ASP A 132 -7.09 -21.09 2.90
CA ASP A 132 -7.00 -22.23 3.82
C ASP A 132 -5.64 -22.31 4.54
N ASP A 133 -4.58 -21.72 4.02
CA ASP A 133 -3.26 -21.65 4.71
C ASP A 133 -3.21 -20.54 5.78
N LEU A 134 -4.17 -19.59 5.75
CA LEU A 134 -4.21 -18.41 6.61
C LEU A 134 -4.61 -18.68 8.07
N GLY A 135 -5.18 -19.85 8.35
CA GLY A 135 -5.61 -20.25 9.70
C GLY A 135 -4.48 -20.70 10.64
N SER A 136 -3.22 -20.71 10.18
CA SER A 136 -2.09 -21.28 10.92
C SER A 136 -1.45 -20.35 11.96
N GLY A 137 -1.92 -19.10 12.10
CA GLY A 137 -1.51 -18.18 13.17
C GLY A 137 -0.08 -17.64 13.04
N GLY A 138 0.37 -17.38 11.80
CA GLY A 138 1.71 -16.88 11.51
C GLY A 138 1.74 -15.69 10.56
N LEU A 139 2.91 -15.03 10.47
CA LEU A 139 3.19 -14.03 9.46
C LEU A 139 3.62 -14.72 8.16
N ILE A 140 2.90 -14.48 7.07
CA ILE A 140 3.17 -15.03 5.74
C ILE A 140 3.43 -13.87 4.78
N GLU A 141 4.54 -13.93 4.04
CA GLU A 141 4.76 -13.05 2.90
C GLU A 141 4.51 -13.83 1.60
N ALA A 142 3.54 -13.39 0.79
CA ALA A 142 3.22 -14.04 -0.48
C ALA A 142 2.82 -13.03 -1.55
N ALA A 143 3.46 -13.10 -2.71
CA ALA A 143 3.28 -12.16 -3.82
C ALA A 143 3.34 -10.66 -3.40
N GLY A 144 4.22 -10.33 -2.44
CA GLY A 144 4.40 -8.97 -1.90
C GLY A 144 3.32 -8.52 -0.91
N TRP A 145 2.44 -9.42 -0.50
CA TRP A 145 1.51 -9.21 0.61
C TRP A 145 2.13 -9.67 1.91
N ILE A 146 1.92 -8.91 2.97
CA ILE A 146 2.14 -9.31 4.35
C ILE A 146 0.79 -9.75 4.91
N ILE A 147 0.73 -10.97 5.43
CA ILE A 147 -0.48 -11.53 6.01
C ILE A 147 -0.18 -12.01 7.41
N GLU A 148 -1.02 -11.64 8.35
CA GLU A 148 -0.84 -11.90 9.76
C GLU A 148 -2.13 -12.50 10.33
N GLY A 149 -2.03 -13.69 10.93
CA GLY A 149 -3.10 -14.24 11.75
C GLY A 149 -3.16 -13.53 13.10
N ILE A 150 -4.36 -13.16 13.55
CA ILE A 150 -4.61 -12.43 14.80
C ILE A 150 -5.59 -13.20 15.68
#